data_AF-A0A3S1H039-F1
#
_entry.id   AF-A0A3S1H039-F1
#
_cell.length_a   1.000
_cell.length_b   1.000
_cell.length_c   1.000
_cell.angle_alpha   90.00
_cell.angle_beta   90.00
_cell.angle_gamma   90.00
#
_symmetry.space_group_name_H-M   'P 1'
#
loop_
_entity.id
_entity.type
_entity.pdbx_description
1 polymer ?
#
loop_
_entity_poly.entity_id
_entity_poly.type
_entity_poly.pdbx_seq_one_letter_code
_entity_poly.pdbx_strand_id
1 'polypeptide(L)'
;AGVSMVTVHGRTRCQFYQGKADWRAIARVKQAVSIPVVANGDVGSPEEAAAILEQSGADAVMIGRAHYGAPWVAGGIATTATGAGAQGIPTTPQELTDYVVSHYEDMLALHGIESGLRQARKHLGWYLDRHAPGVCAGQRKRILTSFEPREVVAELRRAFADSSPSISLRSAA
;
A
#
# COMPACT_ATOMS: atom_id res chain seq x y z
N ALA A 1 -12.50 -1.70 29.90
CA ALA A 1 -11.93 -2.53 28.82
C ALA A 1 -10.41 -2.44 28.91
N GLY A 2 -9.71 -3.54 29.18
CA GLY A 2 -8.24 -3.57 29.36
C GLY A 2 -7.48 -3.54 28.04
N VAL A 3 -7.77 -2.55 27.18
CA VAL A 3 -7.14 -2.39 25.87
C VAL A 3 -5.71 -1.89 26.06
N SER A 4 -4.75 -2.51 25.37
CA SER A 4 -3.32 -2.18 25.50
C SER A 4 -2.82 -1.12 24.52
N MET A 5 -3.55 -0.84 23.45
CA MET A 5 -3.21 0.14 22.41
C MET A 5 -4.45 0.52 21.61
N VAL A 6 -4.53 1.77 21.15
CA VAL A 6 -5.64 2.25 20.30
C VAL A 6 -5.11 2.84 18.99
N THR A 7 -5.77 2.55 17.88
CA THR A 7 -5.53 3.22 16.60
C THR A 7 -6.66 4.20 16.32
N VAL A 8 -6.32 5.43 15.92
CA VAL A 8 -7.29 6.48 15.61
C VAL A 8 -7.07 6.93 14.17
N HIS A 9 -8.08 6.71 13.32
CA HIS A 9 -8.11 7.36 12.01
C HIS A 9 -8.54 8.82 12.18
N GLY A 10 -7.80 9.77 11.59
CA GLY A 10 -8.10 11.21 11.63
C GLY A 10 -9.34 11.64 10.84
N ARG A 11 -10.32 10.76 10.65
CA ARG A 11 -11.59 11.06 9.98
C ARG A 11 -12.74 10.53 10.80
N THR A 12 -13.84 11.26 10.78
CA THR A 12 -15.13 10.77 11.27
C THR A 12 -15.71 9.77 10.28
N ARG A 13 -16.64 8.94 10.76
CA ARG A 13 -17.39 8.01 9.93
C ARG A 13 -18.05 8.71 8.72
N CYS A 14 -18.66 9.87 8.93
CA CYS A 14 -19.43 10.58 7.90
C CYS A 14 -18.57 11.13 6.77
N GLN A 15 -17.27 11.32 7.00
CA GLN A 15 -16.34 11.79 5.96
C GLN A 15 -15.93 10.67 5.00
N PHE A 16 -16.10 9.39 5.37
CA PHE A 16 -15.57 8.25 4.62
C PHE A 16 -14.09 8.48 4.27
N TYR A 17 -13.75 8.53 2.97
CA TYR A 17 -12.41 8.82 2.46
C TYR A 17 -12.25 10.23 1.89
N GLN A 18 -13.26 11.09 2.07
CA GLN A 18 -13.25 12.46 1.57
C GLN A 18 -12.43 13.39 2.48
N GLY A 19 -12.00 14.52 1.90
CA GLY A 19 -11.14 15.49 2.58
C GLY A 19 -9.80 14.90 3.01
N LYS A 20 -9.13 15.57 3.95
CA LYS A 20 -7.87 15.11 4.56
C LYS A 20 -8.11 14.65 5.99
N ALA A 21 -7.35 13.66 6.44
CA ALA A 21 -7.32 13.28 7.85
C ALA A 21 -6.85 14.47 8.71
N ASP A 22 -7.60 14.77 9.76
CA ASP A 22 -7.23 15.75 10.78
C ASP A 22 -6.36 15.07 11.85
N TRP A 23 -5.05 15.20 11.68
CA TRP A 23 -4.08 14.61 12.60
C TRP A 23 -4.06 15.32 13.96
N ARG A 24 -4.40 16.61 14.03
CA ARG A 24 -4.51 17.35 15.30
C ARG A 24 -5.68 16.86 16.14
N ALA A 25 -6.76 16.41 15.52
CA ALA A 25 -7.88 15.81 16.24
C ALA A 25 -7.44 14.55 17.03
N ILE A 26 -6.44 13.81 16.55
CA ILE A 26 -5.88 12.62 17.23
C ILE A 26 -5.15 13.02 18.51
N ALA A 27 -4.54 14.21 18.58
CA ALA A 27 -3.84 14.70 19.77
C ALA A 27 -4.74 14.75 21.01
N ARG A 28 -6.03 15.08 20.84
CA ARG A 28 -7.00 15.07 21.93
C ARG A 28 -7.18 13.67 22.52
N VAL A 29 -7.12 12.63 21.69
CA VAL A 29 -7.17 11.24 22.17
C VAL A 29 -5.87 10.88 22.87
N LYS A 30 -4.72 11.21 22.28
CA LYS A 30 -3.40 10.98 22.89
C LYS A 30 -3.27 11.61 24.28
N GLN A 31 -3.78 12.83 24.46
CA GLN A 31 -3.75 13.51 25.75
C GLN A 31 -4.72 12.91 26.79
N ALA A 32 -5.77 12.23 26.34
CA ALA A 32 -6.81 11.68 27.21
C ALA A 32 -6.51 10.25 27.71
N VAL A 33 -5.52 9.56 27.13
CA VAL A 33 -5.22 8.16 27.45
C VAL A 33 -3.74 7.96 27.81
N SER A 34 -3.46 6.99 28.66
CA SER A 34 -2.10 6.58 29.02
C SER A 34 -1.55 5.44 28.15
N ILE A 35 -2.42 4.73 27.42
CA ILE A 35 -2.01 3.65 26.51
C ILE A 35 -1.43 4.22 25.21
N PRO A 36 -0.58 3.45 24.50
CA PRO A 36 -0.10 3.85 23.19
C PRO A 36 -1.22 4.15 22.19
N VAL A 37 -1.03 5.22 21.42
CA VAL A 37 -1.91 5.68 20.35
C VAL A 37 -1.19 5.58 19.02
N VAL A 38 -1.83 4.92 18.05
CA VAL A 38 -1.37 4.83 16.66
C VAL A 38 -2.21 5.77 15.80
N ALA A 39 -1.57 6.75 15.17
CA ALA A 39 -2.24 7.64 14.23
C ALA A 39 -2.43 6.96 12.86
N ASN A 40 -3.59 7.14 12.24
CA ASN A 40 -3.89 6.61 10.91
C ASN A 40 -4.58 7.65 10.03
N GLY A 41 -4.30 7.58 8.74
CA GLY A 41 -4.96 8.38 7.71
C GLY A 41 -3.96 9.23 6.93
N ASP A 42 -3.99 9.06 5.60
CA ASP A 42 -3.27 9.87 4.61
C ASP A 42 -1.74 9.96 4.83
N VAL A 43 -1.13 8.82 5.15
CA VAL A 43 0.33 8.64 5.21
C VAL A 43 0.82 7.84 3.99
N GLY A 44 1.82 8.35 3.30
CA GLY A 44 2.47 7.71 2.16
C GLY A 44 3.95 8.03 2.01
N SER A 45 4.50 8.97 2.79
CA SER A 45 5.92 9.31 2.79
C SER A 45 6.53 9.44 4.20
N PRO A 46 7.87 9.41 4.33
CA PRO A 46 8.54 9.69 5.60
C PRO A 46 8.20 11.07 6.17
N GLU A 47 8.08 12.09 5.31
CA GLU A 47 7.75 13.46 5.70
C GLU A 47 6.31 13.56 6.23
N GLU A 48 5.36 12.88 5.57
CA GLU A 48 3.98 12.80 6.05
C GLU A 48 3.89 12.05 7.39
N ALA A 49 4.64 10.96 7.56
CA ALA A 49 4.70 10.23 8.81
C ALA A 49 5.26 11.11 9.96
N ALA A 50 6.33 11.86 9.70
CA ALA A 50 6.90 12.80 10.67
C ALA A 50 5.89 13.90 11.05
N ALA A 51 5.22 14.49 10.05
CA ALA A 51 4.20 15.51 10.27
C ALA A 51 2.99 14.99 11.07
N ILE A 52 2.58 13.73 10.84
CA ILE A 52 1.52 13.08 11.63
C ILE A 52 1.95 12.95 13.08
N LEU A 53 3.15 12.44 13.34
CA LEU A 53 3.66 12.26 14.70
C LEU A 53 3.77 13.59 15.43
N GLU A 54 4.30 14.62 14.75
CA GLU A 54 4.39 15.98 15.30
C GLU A 54 3.03 16.57 15.67
N GLN A 55 2.04 16.47 14.77
CA GLN A 55 0.72 17.08 14.99
C GLN A 55 -0.16 16.32 15.96
N SER A 56 -0.02 14.99 16.03
CA SER A 56 -0.88 14.13 16.86
C SER A 56 -0.27 13.78 18.20
N GLY A 57 1.06 13.85 18.35
CA GLY A 57 1.78 13.31 19.50
C GLY A 57 1.66 11.78 19.65
N ALA A 58 1.16 11.08 18.63
CA ALA A 58 0.99 9.63 18.64
C ALA A 58 2.32 8.89 18.77
N ASP A 59 2.28 7.64 19.23
CA ASP A 59 3.47 6.81 19.46
C ASP A 59 3.91 6.05 18.19
N ALA A 60 2.99 5.89 17.23
CA ALA A 60 3.25 5.25 15.95
C ALA A 60 2.30 5.75 14.86
N VAL A 61 2.62 5.43 13.61
CA VAL A 61 1.76 5.68 12.44
C VAL A 61 1.40 4.35 11.79
N MET A 62 0.13 4.20 11.42
CA MET A 62 -0.38 3.07 10.64
C MET A 62 -0.69 3.52 9.21
N ILE A 63 -0.20 2.75 8.24
CA ILE A 63 -0.38 3.03 6.81
C ILE A 63 -1.45 2.09 6.24
N GLY A 64 -2.36 2.64 5.44
CA GLY A 64 -3.38 1.89 4.72
C GLY A 64 -3.18 1.95 3.21
N ARG A 65 -3.96 2.79 2.53
CA ARG A 65 -4.04 2.85 1.06
C ARG A 65 -2.70 3.05 0.34
N ALA A 66 -1.72 3.73 0.94
CA ALA A 66 -0.41 3.91 0.30
C ALA A 66 0.33 2.57 0.06
N HIS A 67 -0.03 1.48 0.75
CA HIS A 67 0.49 0.13 0.49
C HIS A 67 -0.07 -0.52 -0.77
N TYR A 68 -1.18 -0.03 -1.30
CA TYR A 68 -1.80 -0.62 -2.49
C TYR A 68 -0.87 -0.44 -3.69
N GLY A 69 -0.46 -1.57 -4.26
CA GLY A 69 0.54 -1.62 -5.34
C GLY A 69 1.96 -1.27 -4.89
N ALA A 70 2.22 -1.01 -3.60
CA ALA A 70 3.57 -0.73 -3.09
C ALA A 70 3.72 -1.20 -1.63
N PRO A 71 3.73 -2.52 -1.37
CA PRO A 71 3.77 -3.04 0.01
C PRO A 71 5.02 -2.64 0.79
N TRP A 72 6.11 -2.29 0.10
CA TRP A 72 7.37 -1.82 0.69
C TRP A 72 7.30 -0.43 1.31
N VAL A 73 6.20 0.33 1.14
CA VAL A 73 6.10 1.73 1.64
C VAL A 73 6.25 1.83 3.16
N ALA A 74 5.64 0.93 3.96
CA ALA A 74 5.86 0.97 5.43
C ALA A 74 7.33 0.75 5.79
N GLY A 75 7.96 -0.24 5.16
CA GLY A 75 9.37 -0.55 5.37
C GLY A 75 10.24 0.66 5.05
N GLY A 76 10.02 1.29 3.88
CA GLY A 76 10.75 2.49 3.46
C GLY A 76 10.60 3.66 4.42
N ILE A 77 9.37 3.92 4.90
CA ILE A 77 9.12 4.98 5.90
C ILE A 77 9.84 4.68 7.22
N ALA A 78 9.74 3.45 7.71
CA ALA A 78 10.39 3.04 8.96
C ALA A 78 11.92 3.11 8.87
N THR A 79 12.51 2.65 7.76
CA THR A 79 13.96 2.70 7.57
C THR A 79 14.48 4.13 7.53
N THR A 80 13.80 5.04 6.82
CA THR A 80 14.17 6.46 6.77
C THR A 80 14.12 7.09 8.17
N ALA A 81 13.11 6.76 8.98
CA ALA A 81 12.99 7.27 10.35
C ALA A 81 14.15 6.83 11.27
N THR A 82 14.75 5.66 11.00
CA THR A 82 15.89 5.13 11.77
C THR A 82 17.26 5.48 11.19
N GLY A 83 17.31 6.16 10.04
CA GLY A 83 18.55 6.41 9.30
C GLY A 83 19.14 5.17 8.63
N ALA A 84 18.41 4.05 8.60
CA ALA A 84 18.79 2.85 7.87
C ALA A 84 18.46 2.97 6.38
N GLY A 85 19.26 2.34 5.52
CA GLY A 85 18.96 2.24 4.10
C GLY A 85 17.73 1.36 3.86
N ALA A 86 16.79 1.84 3.05
CA ALA A 86 15.61 1.04 2.70
C ALA A 86 16.01 -0.18 1.87
N GLN A 87 15.54 -1.37 2.26
CA GLN A 87 15.79 -2.64 1.58
C GLN A 87 14.51 -3.21 0.98
N GLY A 88 14.64 -3.99 -0.10
CA GLY A 88 13.49 -4.65 -0.74
C GLY A 88 12.53 -3.71 -1.48
N ILE A 89 12.94 -2.48 -1.75
CA ILE A 89 12.21 -1.56 -2.63
C ILE A 89 12.66 -1.85 -4.06
N PRO A 90 11.77 -2.25 -4.98
CA PRO A 90 12.12 -2.38 -6.38
C PRO A 90 12.45 -0.99 -6.98
N THR A 91 13.64 -0.88 -7.57
CA THR A 91 14.18 0.36 -8.15
C THR A 91 14.15 0.37 -9.68
N THR A 92 14.05 -0.81 -10.29
CA THR A 92 13.96 -0.97 -11.74
C THR A 92 12.61 -1.59 -12.15
N PRO A 93 12.16 -1.41 -13.41
CA PRO A 93 10.97 -2.10 -13.92
C PRO A 93 11.06 -3.63 -13.81
N GLN A 94 12.26 -4.19 -13.97
CA GLN A 94 12.50 -5.63 -13.83
C GLN A 94 12.31 -6.08 -12.37
N GLU A 95 12.94 -5.40 -11.41
CA GLU A 95 12.76 -5.70 -9.98
C GLU A 95 11.31 -5.56 -9.54
N LEU A 96 10.59 -4.54 -10.05
CA LEU A 96 9.17 -4.37 -9.79
C LEU A 96 8.37 -5.57 -10.32
N THR A 97 8.63 -5.97 -11.56
CA THR A 97 7.96 -7.11 -12.18
C THR A 97 8.19 -8.39 -11.39
N ASP A 98 9.44 -8.65 -11.00
CA ASP A 98 9.80 -9.84 -10.24
C ASP A 98 9.15 -9.83 -8.84
N TYR A 99 9.07 -8.66 -8.19
CA TYR A 99 8.33 -8.50 -6.93
C TYR A 99 6.84 -8.84 -7.11
N VAL A 100 6.19 -8.29 -8.14
CA VAL A 100 4.76 -8.51 -8.40
C VAL A 100 4.48 -9.98 -8.70
N VAL A 101 5.35 -10.63 -9.49
CA VAL A 101 5.24 -12.06 -9.80
C VAL A 101 5.43 -12.91 -8.54
N SER A 102 6.45 -12.64 -7.72
CA SER A 102 6.67 -13.36 -6.46
C SER A 102 5.46 -13.22 -5.53
N HIS A 103 4.93 -12.00 -5.35
CA HIS A 103 3.77 -11.77 -4.50
C HIS A 103 2.51 -12.49 -5.05
N TYR A 104 2.36 -12.55 -6.37
CA TYR A 104 1.30 -13.34 -7.01
C TYR A 104 1.44 -14.83 -6.71
N GLU A 105 2.63 -15.39 -6.89
CA GLU A 105 2.92 -16.80 -6.63
C GLU A 105 2.75 -17.15 -5.14
N ASP A 106 3.16 -16.28 -4.22
CA ASP A 106 2.95 -16.43 -2.78
C ASP A 106 1.45 -16.52 -2.43
N MET A 107 0.60 -15.70 -3.06
CA MET A 107 -0.85 -15.78 -2.89
C MET A 107 -1.43 -17.12 -3.39
N LEU A 108 -0.90 -17.66 -4.49
CA LEU A 108 -1.31 -18.97 -4.98
C LEU A 108 -0.86 -20.09 -4.04
N ALA A 109 0.37 -20.00 -3.51
CA ALA A 109 0.91 -20.96 -2.56
C ALA A 109 0.11 -20.96 -1.24
N LEU A 110 -0.26 -19.78 -0.75
CA LEU A 110 -1.00 -19.63 0.51
C LEU A 110 -2.47 -20.06 0.41
N HIS A 111 -3.14 -19.72 -0.69
CA HIS A 111 -4.59 -19.90 -0.82
C HIS A 111 -4.99 -21.09 -1.71
N GLY A 112 -4.03 -21.76 -2.35
CA GLY A 112 -4.28 -22.69 -3.44
C GLY A 112 -4.64 -21.96 -4.75
N ILE A 113 -4.45 -22.62 -5.89
CA ILE A 113 -4.54 -21.95 -7.21
C ILE A 113 -5.91 -21.31 -7.44
N GLU A 114 -7.01 -22.04 -7.25
CA GLU A 114 -8.34 -21.52 -7.60
C GLU A 114 -8.73 -20.28 -6.78
N SER A 115 -8.55 -20.33 -5.45
CA SER A 115 -8.85 -19.21 -4.56
C SER A 115 -7.82 -18.09 -4.70
N GLY A 116 -6.54 -18.44 -4.77
CA GLY A 116 -5.43 -17.50 -4.93
C GLY A 116 -5.58 -16.63 -6.17
N LEU A 117 -6.00 -17.21 -7.31
CA LEU A 117 -6.28 -16.46 -8.54
C LEU A 117 -7.32 -15.36 -8.33
N ARG A 118 -8.39 -15.63 -7.56
CA ARG A 118 -9.47 -14.66 -7.30
C ARG A 118 -9.04 -13.59 -6.30
N GLN A 119 -8.29 -13.99 -5.27
CA GLN A 119 -7.77 -13.07 -4.25
C GLN A 119 -6.71 -12.13 -4.82
N ALA A 120 -5.86 -12.62 -5.72
CA ALA A 120 -4.80 -11.86 -6.35
C ALA A 120 -5.31 -10.69 -7.21
N ARG A 121 -6.53 -10.78 -7.77
CA ARG A 121 -7.07 -9.78 -8.71
C ARG A 121 -7.02 -8.36 -8.17
N LYS A 122 -7.37 -8.15 -6.90
CA LYS A 122 -7.35 -6.81 -6.30
C LYS A 122 -5.92 -6.27 -6.19
N HIS A 123 -4.97 -7.13 -5.81
CA HIS A 123 -3.56 -6.76 -5.66
C HIS A 123 -2.92 -6.45 -7.01
N LEU A 124 -3.14 -7.32 -8.00
CA LEU A 124 -2.70 -7.10 -9.38
C LEU A 124 -3.31 -5.83 -9.96
N GLY A 125 -4.60 -5.58 -9.70
CA GLY A 125 -5.27 -4.33 -10.07
C GLY A 125 -4.55 -3.11 -9.50
N TRP A 126 -4.21 -3.12 -8.21
CA TRP A 126 -3.47 -2.02 -7.57
C TRP A 126 -2.07 -1.81 -8.16
N TYR A 127 -1.35 -2.88 -8.50
CA TYR A 127 -0.05 -2.74 -9.18
C TYR A 127 -0.19 -2.13 -10.57
N LEU A 128 -1.17 -2.58 -11.36
CA LEU A 128 -1.42 -2.05 -12.69
C LEU A 128 -1.83 -0.57 -12.64
N ASP A 129 -2.73 -0.20 -11.73
CA ASP A 129 -3.15 1.20 -11.56
C ASP A 129 -1.99 2.13 -11.19
N ARG A 130 -1.07 1.63 -10.35
CA ARG A 130 0.04 2.43 -9.84
C ARG A 130 1.22 2.51 -10.79
N HIS A 131 1.58 1.40 -11.43
CA HIS A 131 2.85 1.28 -12.14
C HIS A 131 2.74 0.98 -13.63
N ALA A 132 1.54 0.63 -14.12
CA ALA A 132 1.29 0.40 -15.54
C ALA A 132 -0.01 1.10 -16.01
N PRO A 133 -0.17 2.42 -15.79
CA PRO A 133 -1.41 3.13 -16.14
C PRO A 133 -1.74 3.09 -17.64
N GLY A 134 -0.75 2.81 -18.50
CA GLY A 134 -0.91 2.66 -19.95
C GLY A 134 -1.36 1.26 -20.40
N VAL A 135 -1.51 0.29 -19.49
CA VAL A 135 -1.92 -1.07 -19.86
C VAL A 135 -3.28 -1.06 -20.58
N CYS A 136 -3.35 -1.68 -21.76
CA CYS A 136 -4.59 -1.67 -22.52
C CYS A 136 -5.67 -2.52 -21.82
N ALA A 137 -6.94 -2.17 -22.03
CA ALA A 137 -8.07 -2.85 -21.36
C ALA A 137 -8.08 -4.37 -21.61
N GLY A 138 -7.69 -4.81 -22.81
CA GLY A 138 -7.60 -6.23 -23.16
C GLY A 138 -6.54 -6.98 -22.35
N GLN A 139 -5.34 -6.42 -22.24
CA GLN A 139 -4.26 -6.99 -21.43
C GLN A 139 -4.60 -6.99 -19.95
N ARG A 140 -5.13 -5.88 -19.42
CA ARG A 140 -5.64 -5.80 -18.04
C ARG A 140 -6.64 -6.90 -17.75
N LYS A 141 -7.62 -7.11 -18.65
CA LYS A 141 -8.63 -8.16 -18.50
C LYS A 141 -7.99 -9.55 -18.42
N ARG A 142 -7.01 -9.87 -19.29
CA ARG A 142 -6.30 -11.15 -19.25
C ARG A 142 -5.58 -11.37 -17.91
N ILE A 143 -4.81 -10.39 -17.46
CA ILE A 143 -4.10 -10.45 -16.16
C ILE A 143 -5.08 -10.71 -15.01
N LEU A 144 -6.21 -10.01 -14.98
CA LEU A 144 -7.13 -10.06 -13.84
C LEU A 144 -8.12 -11.23 -13.88
N THR A 145 -8.31 -11.90 -15.00
CA THR A 145 -9.39 -12.91 -15.14
C THR A 145 -8.95 -14.27 -15.65
N SER A 146 -7.71 -14.42 -16.14
CA SER A 146 -7.19 -15.72 -16.54
C SER A 146 -7.19 -16.71 -15.37
N PHE A 147 -7.45 -17.97 -15.70
CA PHE A 147 -7.34 -19.10 -14.77
C PHE A 147 -6.00 -19.85 -14.91
N GLU A 148 -5.13 -19.40 -15.81
CA GLU A 148 -3.83 -20.01 -16.09
C GLU A 148 -2.70 -19.15 -15.50
N PRO A 149 -2.04 -19.60 -14.41
CA PRO A 149 -1.00 -18.79 -13.75
C PRO A 149 0.15 -18.37 -14.67
N ARG A 150 0.54 -19.25 -15.60
CA ARG A 150 1.60 -18.96 -16.57
C ARG A 150 1.22 -17.83 -17.52
N GLU A 151 -0.05 -17.72 -17.90
CA GLU A 151 -0.53 -16.62 -18.74
C GLU A 151 -0.50 -15.31 -17.95
N VAL A 152 -0.95 -15.33 -16.69
CA VAL A 152 -0.91 -14.14 -15.81
C VAL A 152 0.52 -13.62 -15.67
N VAL A 153 1.49 -14.49 -15.37
CA VAL A 153 2.90 -14.11 -15.24
C VAL A 153 3.45 -13.54 -16.56
N ALA A 154 3.16 -14.17 -17.70
CA ALA A 154 3.61 -13.67 -19.00
C ALA A 154 3.04 -12.28 -19.32
N GLU A 155 1.75 -12.05 -19.04
CA GLU A 155 1.10 -10.76 -19.28
C GLU A 155 1.58 -9.66 -18.32
N LEU A 156 1.88 -10.01 -17.06
CA LEU A 156 2.51 -9.09 -16.09
C LEU A 156 3.89 -8.64 -16.58
N ARG A 157 4.73 -9.58 -17.04
CA ARG A 157 6.06 -9.27 -17.59
C ARG A 157 5.97 -8.33 -18.78
N ARG A 158 4.99 -8.53 -19.68
CA ARG A 158 4.73 -7.61 -20.80
C ARG A 158 4.27 -6.24 -20.31
N ALA A 159 3.32 -6.19 -19.39
CA ALA A 159 2.73 -4.93 -18.93
C ALA A 159 3.76 -3.99 -18.27
N PHE A 160 4.68 -4.54 -17.48
CA PHE A 160 5.68 -3.74 -16.78
C PHE A 160 6.97 -3.50 -17.58
N ALA A 161 7.24 -4.27 -18.64
CA ALA A 161 8.35 -3.99 -19.57
C ALA A 161 8.12 -2.70 -20.37
N ASP A 162 6.87 -2.43 -20.76
CA ASP A 162 6.49 -1.27 -21.57
C ASP A 162 6.21 -0.01 -20.73
N SER A 163 6.23 -0.14 -19.40
CA SER A 163 5.90 0.94 -18.48
C SER A 163 7.14 1.74 -18.12
N SER A 164 7.32 2.92 -18.71
CA SER A 164 8.30 3.89 -18.22
C SER A 164 7.95 4.33 -16.80
N PRO A 165 8.91 4.47 -15.87
CA PRO A 165 8.62 4.85 -14.50
C PRO A 165 8.04 6.26 -14.45
N SER A 166 6.74 6.37 -14.20
CA SER A 166 6.11 7.63 -13.84
C SER A 166 5.80 7.59 -12.34
N ILE A 167 6.54 8.37 -11.56
CA ILE A 167 6.21 8.63 -10.16
C ILE A 167 5.05 9.62 -10.18
N SER A 168 3.81 9.11 -10.24
CA SER A 168 2.63 9.91 -9.98
C SER A 168 1.83 9.24 -8.88
N LEU A 169 2.01 9.72 -7.65
CA LEU A 169 1.13 9.43 -6.52
C LEU A 169 -0.22 10.09 -6.79
N ARG A 170 -1.08 9.46 -7.60
CA ARG A 170 -2.49 9.84 -7.66
C ARG A 170 -3.22 9.22 -6.48
N SER A 171 -3.90 10.09 -5.72
CA SER A 171 -4.92 9.72 -4.75
C SER A 171 -5.97 8.85 -5.44
N ALA A 172 -5.97 7.55 -5.16
CA ALA A 172 -7.10 6.68 -5.47
C ALA A 172 -8.31 7.21 -4.68
N ALA A 173 -9.24 7.82 -5.41
CA ALA A 173 -10.52 8.32 -4.90
C ALA A 173 -11.41 7.16 -4.45
#